data_AF-B4IQS6-F1
#
_entry.id   AF-B4IQS6-F1
#
_cell.length_a   1.000
_cell.length_b   1.000
_cell.length_c   1.000
_cell.angle_alpha   90.00
_cell.angle_beta   90.00
_cell.angle_gamma   90.00
#
_symmetry.space_group_name_H-M   'P 1'
#
loop_
_entity.id
_entity.type
_entity.pdbx_description
1 polymer ?
#
loop_
_entity_poly.entity_id
_entity_poly.type
_entity_poly.pdbx_seq_one_letter_code
_entity_poly.pdbx_strand_id
1 'polypeptide(L)' 'VTPRKKFKCPECTNTEMLSADLNHMRERSACIDRFSKIYGRMPLRTVEFRADPVLFRDNFPDKLKRYNDIGSL' A
#
# COMPACT_ATOMS: atom_id res chain seq x y z
N VAL A 1 -10.11 -7.10 11.58
CA VAL A 1 -9.18 -6.14 10.97
C VAL A 1 -7.90 -6.17 11.80
N THR A 2 -6.76 -6.51 11.21
CA THR A 2 -5.47 -6.52 11.94
C THR A 2 -5.14 -5.10 12.43
N PRO A 3 -4.53 -4.94 13.62
CA PRO A 3 -4.07 -3.64 14.08
C PRO A 3 -3.13 -3.05 13.02
N ARG A 4 -3.36 -1.79 12.62
CA ARG A 4 -2.49 -1.09 11.67
C ARG A 4 -1.10 -0.90 12.31
N LYS A 5 -0.23 -1.91 12.20
CA LYS A 5 1.20 -1.77 12.51
C LYS A 5 1.78 -0.76 11.51
N LYS A 6 2.06 0.45 11.98
CA LYS A 6 2.70 1.48 11.15
C LYS A 6 4.16 1.13 11.03
N PHE A 7 4.65 0.96 9.80
CA PHE A 7 6.08 0.91 9.53
C PHE A 7 6.68 2.27 9.91
N LYS A 8 7.57 2.31 10.91
CA LYS A 8 8.37 3.48 11.23
C LYS A 8 9.75 3.28 10.60
N CYS A 9 10.09 4.12 9.63
CA CYS A 9 11.43 4.16 9.04
C CYS A 9 12.38 4.84 10.05
N PRO A 10 13.40 4.14 10.58
CA PRO A 10 14.31 4.72 11.58
C PRO A 10 15.29 5.75 11.00
N GLU A 11 15.57 5.69 9.69
CA GLU A 11 16.53 6.59 9.01
C GLU A 11 15.86 7.80 8.36
N CYS A 12 14.52 7.85 8.34
CA CYS A 12 13.78 8.93 7.71
C CYS A 12 13.69 10.12 8.66
N THR A 13 14.35 11.23 8.31
CA THR A 13 14.35 12.49 9.08
C THR A 13 12.98 13.17 9.10
N ASN A 14 12.14 12.90 8.09
CA ASN A 14 10.81 13.48 7.98
C ASN A 14 9.79 12.58 8.70
N THR A 15 9.67 12.78 10.02
CA THR A 15 8.65 12.12 10.86
C THR A 15 7.24 12.61 10.61
N GLU A 16 7.06 13.74 9.91
CA GLU A 16 5.75 14.21 9.51
C GLU A 16 5.24 13.39 8.32
N MET A 17 4.03 12.86 8.47
CA MET A 17 3.41 12.04 7.44
C MET A 17 3.15 12.95 6.22
N LEU A 18 3.84 12.73 5.09
CA LEU A 18 3.61 13.46 3.82
C LEU A 18 2.12 13.53 3.43
N SER A 19 1.34 12.51 3.83
CA SER A 19 -0.10 12.47 3.62
C SER A 19 -0.90 13.52 4.40
N ALA A 20 -0.31 14.18 5.40
CA ALA A 20 -0.91 15.27 6.16
C ALA A 20 -0.72 16.63 5.48
N ASP A 21 0.22 16.74 4.53
CA ASP A 21 0.42 17.96 3.74
C ASP A 21 -0.56 18.01 2.55
N LEU A 22 -1.42 19.02 2.55
CA LEU A 22 -2.37 19.26 1.45
C LEU A 22 -1.67 19.61 0.13
N ASN A 23 -0.51 20.28 0.18
CA ASN A 23 0.25 20.60 -1.03
C ASN A 23 0.75 19.33 -1.70
N HIS A 24 1.34 18.41 -0.92
CA HIS A 24 1.71 17.08 -1.40
C HIS A 24 0.54 16.34 -2.06
N MET A 25 -0.66 16.39 -1.46
CA MET A 25 -1.84 15.71 -2.03
C MET A 25 -2.30 16.35 -3.34
N ARG A 26 -2.15 17.67 -3.50
CA ARG A 26 -2.43 18.38 -4.76
C ARG A 26 -1.42 18.02 -5.84
N GLU A 27 -0.13 17.96 -5.50
CA GLU A 27 0.93 17.52 -6.41
C GLU A 27 0.73 16.07 -6.86
N ARG A 28 0.31 15.20 -5.95
CA ARG A 28 -0.01 13.80 -6.26
C ARG A 28 -1.07 13.68 -7.36
N SER A 29 -2.13 14.49 -7.31
CA SER A 29 -3.15 14.51 -8.37
C SER A 29 -2.56 14.94 -9.72
N ALA A 30 -1.74 16.00 -9.73
CA ALA A 30 -1.08 16.47 -10.94
C ALA A 30 -0.13 15.42 -11.55
N CYS A 31 0.54 14.62 -10.72
CA CYS A 31 1.36 13.49 -11.17
C CYS A 31 0.55 12.40 -11.87
N ILE A 32 -0.64 12.06 -11.37
CA ILE A 32 -1.54 11.07 -12.01
C ILE A 32 -2.06 11.59 -13.35
N ASP A 33 -2.40 12.88 -13.43
CA ASP A 33 -2.82 13.51 -14.69
C ASP A 33 -1.69 13.48 -15.73
N ARG A 34 -0.47 13.84 -15.33
CA ARG A 34 0.70 13.78 -16.21
C ARG A 34 0.99 12.34 -16.65
N PHE A 35 0.89 11.39 -15.74
CA PHE A 35 1.06 9.96 -16.05
C PHE A 35 0.06 9.51 -17.12
N SER A 36 -1.23 9.83 -16.97
CA SER A 36 -2.23 9.45 -17.99
C SER A 36 -1.98 10.11 -19.35
N LYS A 37 -1.51 11.37 -19.37
CA LYS A 37 -1.11 12.07 -20.61
C LYS A 37 0.07 11.39 -21.31
N ILE A 38 1.10 10.97 -20.56
CA ILE A 38 2.27 10.27 -21.12
C ILE A 38 1.86 8.97 -21.82
N TYR A 39 0.92 8.22 -21.24
CA TYR A 39 0.46 6.95 -21.79
C TYR A 39 -0.73 7.08 -22.76
N GLY A 40 -1.24 8.30 -23.00
CA GLY A 40 -2.41 8.57 -23.84
C GLY A 40 -3.74 8.01 -23.33
N ARG A 41 -3.76 7.42 -22.13
CA ARG A 41 -4.92 6.85 -21.44
C ARG A 41 -4.60 6.64 -19.97
N MET A 42 -5.60 6.32 -19.14
CA MET A 42 -5.38 5.87 -17.76
C MET A 42 -5.10 4.35 -17.74
N PRO A 43 -3.87 3.88 -17.46
CA PRO A 43 -3.57 2.45 -17.46
C PRO A 43 -3.84 1.77 -16.10
N LEU A 44 -4.02 2.53 -15.02
CA LEU A 44 -4.31 1.98 -13.69
C LEU A 44 -5.67 1.29 -13.68
N ARG A 45 -5.72 0.09 -13.10
CA ARG A 45 -6.96 -0.68 -12.91
C ARG A 45 -7.30 -0.74 -11.43
N THR A 46 -8.59 -0.64 -11.13
CA THR A 46 -9.09 -0.88 -9.77
C THR A 46 -8.95 -2.36 -9.42
N VAL A 47 -8.60 -2.64 -8.18
CA VAL A 47 -8.58 -4.00 -7.62
C VAL A 47 -9.27 -3.95 -6.26
N GLU A 48 -10.10 -4.95 -5.98
CA GLU A 48 -10.86 -5.04 -4.73
C GLU A 48 -10.26 -6.06 -3.75
N PHE A 49 -9.34 -6.89 -4.23
CA PHE A 49 -8.67 -7.86 -3.38
C PHE A 49 -7.36 -7.28 -2.84
N ARG A 50 -7.15 -7.47 -1.54
CA ARG A 50 -5.87 -7.29 -0.88
C ARG A 50 -5.41 -8.68 -0.47
N ALA A 51 -4.49 -9.27 -1.22
CA ALA A 51 -3.71 -10.39 -0.70
C ALA A 51 -2.91 -9.81 0.46
N ASP A 52 -3.26 -10.15 1.71
CA ASP A 52 -2.66 -9.51 2.88
C ASP A 52 -1.27 -10.14 3.08
N PRO A 53 -0.15 -9.44 2.78
CA PRO A 53 1.17 -9.95 3.10
C PRO A 53 1.42 -9.89 4.61
N VAL A 54 0.43 -9.46 5.40
CA VAL A 54 0.51 -9.27 6.85
C VAL A 54 0.74 -10.59 7.59
N LEU A 55 0.52 -11.74 6.93
CA LEU A 55 0.89 -13.05 7.46
C LEU A 55 2.24 -13.57 6.95
N PHE A 56 2.95 -12.81 6.11
CA PHE A 56 4.30 -13.18 5.68
C PHE A 56 5.23 -13.19 6.89
N ARG A 57 5.59 -14.40 7.34
CA ARG A 57 6.33 -14.68 8.59
C ARG A 57 5.58 -14.35 9.89
N ASP A 58 4.26 -14.15 9.84
CA ASP A 58 3.48 -14.05 11.08
C ASP A 58 3.12 -15.46 11.56
N ASN A 59 3.27 -15.73 12.86
CA ASN A 59 2.90 -17.01 13.45
C ASN A 59 1.37 -17.08 13.57
N PHE A 60 0.71 -17.28 12.44
CA PHE A 60 -0.74 -17.32 12.34
C PHE A 60 -1.25 -18.77 12.35
N PRO A 61 -2.24 -19.12 13.19
CA PRO A 61 -2.74 -20.49 13.25
C PRO A 61 -3.30 -20.97 11.90
N ASP A 62 -2.82 -22.12 11.40
CA ASP A 62 -3.24 -22.69 10.10
C ASP A 62 -4.77 -22.88 10.01
N LYS A 63 -5.42 -23.19 11.14
CA LYS A 63 -6.88 -23.36 11.21
C LYS A 63 -7.68 -22.10 10.90
N LEU A 64 -7.06 -20.92 11.03
CA LEU A 64 -7.70 -19.63 10.75
C LEU A 64 -7.26 -19.04 9.41
N LYS A 65 -6.28 -19.67 8.74
CA LYS A 65 -5.76 -19.21 7.46
C LYS A 65 -6.77 -19.56 6.36
N ARG A 66 -7.45 -18.54 5.84
CA ARG A 66 -8.52 -18.71 4.82
C ARG A 66 -7.97 -19.18 3.46
N TYR A 67 -6.69 -18.92 3.19
CA TYR A 67 -6.02 -19.30 1.94
C TYR A 67 -4.68 -19.98 2.27
N ASN A 68 -4.72 -21.30 2.43
CA ASN A 68 -3.55 -22.09 2.82
C ASN A 68 -2.49 -22.15 1.71
N ASP A 69 -2.93 -22.17 0.46
CA ASP A 69 -2.08 -22.34 -0.74
C ASP A 69 -1.40 -21.04 -1.19
N ILE A 70 -1.72 -19.90 -0.55
CA ILE A 70 -0.94 -18.67 -0.70
C ILE A 70 0.26 -18.81 0.25
N GLY A 71 1.35 -19.34 -0.31
CA GLY A 71 2.63 -19.56 0.35
C GLY A 71 3.51 -18.32 0.40
N SER A 72 4.40 -18.31 1.39
CA SER A 72 5.55 -17.40 1.50
C SER A 72 6.49 -17.63 0.32
N LEU A 73 6.84 -16.56 -0.42
CA LEU A 73 8.03 -16.59 -1.28
C LEU A 73 9.30 -16.73 -0.42
#